data_AF-A0AAD2SR83-F1
#
_entry.id   AF-A0AAD2SR83-F1
#
_cell.length_a   1.000
_cell.length_b   1.000
_cell.length_c   1.000
_cell.angle_alpha   90.00
_cell.angle_beta   90.00
_cell.angle_gamma   90.00
#
_symmetry.space_group_name_H-M   'P 1'
#
loop_
_entity.id
_entity.type
_entity.pdbx_description
1 polymer ?
#
loop_
_entity_poly.entity_id
_entity_poly.type
_entity_poly.pdbx_seq_one_letter_code
_entity_poly.pdbx_strand_id
1 'polypeptide(L)'
;MEKKLGLGALTALVLSSMLGAGVFSLPQNMAAVAGPAALLLGWLITGVGIIFLSLAMLLLTRLKPELDGGIFTYARAGFGELTGFCSAWGYWLCAVIANVSYLVIVFSALSFFTDTPDRVIFGDGNTWQAMLGASVLLWLVHWLVLRGVQTAASINLMATLGKLVPLLLFIVLAVMAFNYDRFRVDFSGVTLGQPLWEQVKQTMLITLWVFIGVEGAVVVSARARQKKDVGRATLLAVLAALLVYLLVTLLSLGVVPRAELAGMRNPSMAGLMTRLMGHWGDAVIAIGLIISVCGAYLSWTIMAAEVPLIAAQQGAFPRSIARQNRHNAPAASLWLTNGSIQFCLILIAVTGADYNNLLTIASEMILVPYLLVGLYLIKVVRGQHKPLAMAIGLGASLYGIWLLYASGPLHLMMSVVLYTPGLLLFLFARRGGRAASALTAPERIVMGLLIAAMLPAVWQLTK
;
A
#
# COMPACT_ATOMS: atom_id res chain seq x y z
N MET A 1 18.55 -2.95 -26.59
CA MET A 1 18.24 -1.55 -26.19
C MET A 1 17.00 -1.56 -25.32
N GLU A 2 17.14 -1.30 -24.01
CA GLU A 2 15.95 -1.12 -23.15
C GLU A 2 15.15 0.09 -23.65
N LYS A 3 13.90 -0.11 -24.07
CA LYS A 3 13.01 0.98 -24.48
C LYS A 3 12.69 1.83 -23.25
N LYS A 4 13.21 3.07 -23.21
CA LYS A 4 12.90 4.03 -22.15
C LYS A 4 11.40 4.35 -22.13
N LEU A 5 10.81 4.44 -20.93
CA LEU A 5 9.37 4.65 -20.74
C LEU A 5 8.98 6.11 -20.98
N GLY A 6 7.97 6.36 -21.83
CA GLY A 6 7.37 7.69 -22.04
C GLY A 6 6.34 8.04 -20.97
N LEU A 7 5.86 9.30 -20.96
CA LEU A 7 4.90 9.82 -19.98
C LEU A 7 3.67 8.92 -19.78
N GLY A 8 2.97 8.54 -20.85
CA GLY A 8 1.75 7.72 -20.76
C GLY A 8 2.01 6.33 -20.17
N ALA A 9 3.13 5.70 -20.52
CA ALA A 9 3.52 4.41 -19.97
C ALA A 9 3.88 4.51 -18.47
N LEU A 10 4.55 5.60 -18.06
CA LEU A 10 4.81 5.89 -16.65
C LEU A 10 3.51 6.15 -15.88
N THR A 11 2.59 6.94 -16.44
CA THR A 11 1.28 7.20 -15.80
C THR A 11 0.49 5.91 -15.63
N ALA A 12 0.42 5.07 -16.67
CA ALA A 12 -0.28 3.80 -16.61
C ALA A 12 0.35 2.83 -15.59
N LEU A 13 1.69 2.82 -15.49
CA LEU A 13 2.38 2.01 -14.50
C LEU A 13 2.03 2.44 -13.06
N VAL A 14 2.08 3.73 -12.77
CA VAL A 14 1.78 4.28 -11.43
C VAL A 14 0.29 4.12 -11.10
N LEU A 15 -0.59 4.37 -12.08
CA LEU A 15 -2.02 4.14 -11.90
C LEU A 15 -2.29 2.67 -11.60
N SER A 16 -1.61 1.76 -12.30
CA SER A 16 -1.75 0.33 -12.07
C SER A 16 -1.22 -0.13 -10.71
N SER A 17 -0.16 0.49 -10.18
CA SER A 17 0.36 0.16 -8.85
C SER A 17 -0.57 0.59 -7.72
N MET A 18 -1.27 1.72 -7.88
CA MET A 18 -2.29 2.19 -6.92
C MET A 18 -3.58 1.37 -7.04
N LEU A 19 -4.09 1.15 -8.27
CA LEU A 19 -5.30 0.37 -8.55
C LEU A 19 -5.05 -1.13 -8.37
N GLY A 20 -4.71 -1.58 -7.16
CA GLY A 20 -4.51 -2.99 -6.81
C GLY A 20 -5.80 -3.65 -6.32
N ALA A 21 -5.68 -4.52 -5.32
CA ALA A 21 -6.83 -5.15 -4.66
C ALA A 21 -7.75 -4.15 -3.93
N GLY A 22 -7.18 -3.05 -3.41
CA GLY A 22 -7.88 -2.09 -2.57
C GLY A 22 -9.15 -1.51 -3.17
N VAL A 23 -9.17 -1.25 -4.48
CA VAL A 23 -10.31 -0.60 -5.15
C VAL A 23 -11.60 -1.43 -5.12
N PHE A 24 -11.48 -2.76 -5.15
CA PHE A 24 -12.63 -3.67 -5.20
C PHE A 24 -13.30 -3.88 -3.85
N SER A 25 -12.55 -3.70 -2.76
CA SER A 25 -13.05 -3.77 -1.38
C SER A 25 -13.42 -2.39 -0.81
N LEU A 26 -13.03 -1.33 -1.51
CA LEU A 26 -13.16 0.05 -1.05
C LEU A 26 -14.59 0.45 -0.64
N PRO A 27 -15.65 0.08 -1.37
CA PRO A 27 -17.02 0.43 -0.99
C PRO A 27 -17.40 -0.02 0.43
N GLN A 28 -17.20 -1.30 0.76
CA GLN A 28 -17.54 -1.82 2.09
C GLN A 28 -16.61 -1.29 3.17
N ASN A 29 -15.29 -1.28 2.94
CA ASN A 29 -14.34 -0.81 3.94
C ASN A 29 -14.67 0.61 4.40
N MET A 30 -15.06 1.47 3.45
CA MET A 30 -15.49 2.84 3.71
C MET A 30 -16.84 2.92 4.43
N ALA A 31 -17.84 2.16 3.98
CA ALA A 31 -19.18 2.19 4.56
C ALA A 31 -19.24 1.61 5.99
N ALA A 32 -18.29 0.72 6.33
CA ALA A 32 -18.18 0.12 7.65
C ALA A 32 -17.83 1.13 8.75
N VAL A 33 -17.07 2.18 8.41
CA VAL A 33 -16.54 3.14 9.39
C VAL A 33 -17.07 4.56 9.23
N ALA A 34 -17.70 4.88 8.10
CA ALA A 34 -18.09 6.25 7.79
C ALA A 34 -19.40 6.38 7.00
N GLY A 35 -20.17 7.41 7.37
CA GLY A 35 -21.26 7.92 6.55
C GLY A 35 -20.77 8.77 5.36
N PRO A 36 -21.67 9.10 4.43
CA PRO A 36 -21.35 9.88 3.23
C PRO A 36 -20.60 11.21 3.51
N ALA A 37 -20.98 11.95 4.55
CA ALA A 37 -20.32 13.20 4.92
C ALA A 37 -18.86 13.00 5.33
N ALA A 38 -18.60 12.01 6.18
CA ALA A 38 -17.25 11.66 6.62
C ALA A 38 -16.40 11.16 5.45
N LEU A 39 -16.98 10.42 4.50
CA LEU A 39 -16.29 9.95 3.31
C LEU A 39 -15.86 11.09 2.39
N LEU A 40 -16.73 12.07 2.15
CA LEU A 40 -16.39 13.25 1.35
C LEU A 40 -15.24 14.04 1.99
N LEU A 41 -15.29 14.25 3.31
CA LEU A 41 -14.23 14.93 4.05
C LEU A 41 -12.93 14.10 4.06
N GLY A 42 -13.03 12.79 4.26
CA GLY A 42 -11.89 11.89 4.28
C GLY A 42 -11.17 11.84 2.93
N TRP A 43 -11.92 11.76 1.83
CA TRP A 43 -11.36 11.86 0.49
C TRP A 43 -10.77 13.24 0.18
N LEU A 44 -11.38 14.32 0.67
CA LEU A 44 -10.83 15.66 0.50
C LEU A 44 -9.46 15.78 1.20
N ILE A 45 -9.37 15.38 2.47
CA ILE A 45 -8.13 15.43 3.25
C ILE A 45 -7.05 14.55 2.62
N THR A 46 -7.41 13.30 2.28
CA THR A 46 -6.47 12.35 1.68
C THR A 46 -6.05 12.78 0.28
N GLY A 47 -6.99 13.21 -0.56
CA GLY A 47 -6.73 13.67 -1.92
C GLY A 47 -5.78 14.86 -1.94
N VAL A 48 -6.03 15.87 -1.10
CA VAL A 48 -5.12 17.02 -0.96
C VAL A 48 -3.76 16.58 -0.42
N GLY A 49 -3.75 15.75 0.63
CA GLY A 49 -2.53 15.25 1.26
C GLY A 49 -1.63 14.44 0.32
N ILE A 50 -2.22 13.52 -0.45
CA ILE A 50 -1.47 12.67 -1.38
C ILE A 50 -0.98 13.48 -2.60
N ILE A 51 -1.71 14.51 -3.03
CA ILE A 51 -1.23 15.45 -4.04
C ILE A 51 0.02 16.16 -3.52
N PHE A 52 0.01 16.70 -2.29
CA PHE A 52 1.20 17.29 -1.70
C PHE A 52 2.37 16.30 -1.59
N LEU A 53 2.11 15.07 -1.16
CA LEU A 53 3.13 14.02 -1.07
C LEU A 53 3.73 13.69 -2.44
N SER A 54 2.89 13.53 -3.47
CA SER A 54 3.33 13.24 -4.83
C SER A 54 4.15 14.39 -5.44
N LEU A 55 3.75 15.64 -5.18
CA LEU A 55 4.51 16.82 -5.57
C LEU A 55 5.83 16.91 -4.81
N ALA A 56 5.85 16.50 -3.54
CA ALA A 56 7.08 16.48 -2.74
C ALA A 56 8.09 15.48 -3.31
N MET A 57 7.65 14.25 -3.61
CA MET A 57 8.46 13.25 -4.30
C MET A 57 8.97 13.78 -5.65
N LEU A 58 8.10 14.40 -6.45
CA LEU A 58 8.49 15.02 -7.72
C LEU A 58 9.59 16.07 -7.54
N LEU A 59 9.45 16.99 -6.60
CA LEU A 59 10.45 18.03 -6.37
C LEU A 59 11.78 17.43 -5.90
N LEU A 60 11.74 16.42 -5.03
CA LEU A 60 12.94 15.72 -4.58
C LEU A 60 13.67 15.00 -5.73
N THR A 61 12.97 14.35 -6.66
CA THR A 61 13.63 13.75 -7.84
C THR A 61 14.37 14.76 -8.72
N ARG A 62 13.98 16.04 -8.68
CA ARG A 62 14.63 17.13 -9.42
C ARG A 62 15.74 17.82 -8.63
N LEU A 63 15.53 18.03 -7.33
CA LEU A 63 16.47 18.71 -6.45
C LEU A 63 17.61 17.80 -5.98
N LYS A 64 17.35 16.49 -5.94
CA LYS A 64 18.26 15.44 -5.49
C LYS A 64 18.28 14.25 -6.47
N PRO A 65 18.63 14.47 -7.74
CA PRO A 65 18.65 13.43 -8.77
C PRO A 65 19.68 12.32 -8.53
N GLU A 66 20.64 12.54 -7.63
CA GLU A 66 21.67 11.60 -7.18
C GLU A 66 21.17 10.58 -6.14
N LEU A 67 20.03 10.84 -5.50
CA LEU A 67 19.44 9.94 -4.51
C LEU A 67 18.57 8.90 -5.21
N ASP A 68 19.23 7.88 -5.77
CA ASP A 68 18.60 6.70 -6.33
C ASP A 68 18.14 5.74 -5.21
N GLY A 69 17.03 5.02 -5.39
CA GLY A 69 16.59 3.97 -4.46
C GLY A 69 15.24 4.20 -3.76
N GLY A 70 14.49 5.25 -4.11
CA GLY A 70 13.12 5.45 -3.62
C GLY A 70 13.02 6.20 -2.29
N ILE A 71 11.86 6.14 -1.64
CA ILE A 71 11.49 7.03 -0.52
C ILE A 71 12.41 6.95 0.71
N PHE A 72 13.03 5.79 0.97
CA PHE A 72 13.87 5.60 2.16
C PHE A 72 15.28 6.22 2.04
N THR A 73 15.76 6.50 0.83
CA THR A 73 17.06 7.16 0.65
C THR A 73 16.99 8.64 1.04
N TYR A 74 15.83 9.28 0.83
CA TYR A 74 15.53 10.62 1.36
C TYR A 74 15.57 10.65 2.88
N ALA A 75 14.97 9.66 3.54
CA ALA A 75 14.99 9.54 5.00
C ALA A 75 16.42 9.45 5.53
N ARG A 76 17.27 8.61 4.92
CA ARG A 76 18.67 8.47 5.31
C ARG A 76 19.47 9.75 5.09
N ALA A 77 19.39 10.32 3.89
CA ALA A 77 20.11 11.55 3.54
C ALA A 77 19.69 12.74 4.42
N GLY A 78 18.43 12.74 4.86
CA GLY A 78 17.87 13.77 5.74
C GLY A 78 18.22 13.59 7.21
N PHE A 79 18.15 12.38 7.74
CA PHE A 79 17.96 12.16 9.18
C PHE A 79 18.86 11.06 9.78
N GLY A 80 19.85 10.57 9.05
CA GLY A 80 20.84 9.62 9.56
C GLY A 80 20.51 8.15 9.26
N GLU A 81 21.37 7.27 9.77
CA GLU A 81 21.37 5.84 9.43
C GLU A 81 20.16 5.11 10.03
N LEU A 82 19.84 5.39 11.29
CA LEU A 82 18.71 4.74 11.97
C LEU A 82 17.37 5.10 11.31
N THR A 83 17.15 6.40 11.06
CA THR A 83 15.91 6.89 10.44
C THR A 83 15.76 6.36 9.02
N GLY A 84 16.86 6.29 8.26
CA GLY A 84 16.90 5.65 6.95
C GLY A 84 16.54 4.16 7.02
N PHE A 85 17.10 3.43 7.99
CA PHE A 85 16.76 2.02 8.22
C PHE A 85 15.28 1.84 8.57
N CYS A 86 14.74 2.61 9.52
CA CYS A 86 13.32 2.53 9.87
C CYS A 86 12.43 2.82 8.66
N SER A 87 12.78 3.81 7.83
CA SER A 87 12.03 4.05 6.60
C SER A 87 12.10 2.88 5.62
N ALA A 88 13.26 2.25 5.43
CA ALA A 88 13.40 1.08 4.56
C ALA A 88 12.65 -0.15 5.12
N TRP A 89 12.74 -0.38 6.44
CA TRP A 89 12.07 -1.47 7.15
C TRP A 89 10.55 -1.34 7.09
N GLY A 90 10.01 -0.16 7.40
CA GLY A 90 8.58 0.13 7.32
C GLY A 90 8.04 -0.05 5.90
N TYR A 91 8.74 0.50 4.89
CA TYR A 91 8.36 0.30 3.50
C TYR A 91 8.40 -1.17 3.07
N TRP A 92 9.44 -1.91 3.47
CA TRP A 92 9.55 -3.34 3.16
C TRP A 92 8.47 -4.18 3.85
N LEU A 93 8.18 -3.95 5.13
CA LEU A 93 7.10 -4.63 5.83
C LEU A 93 5.74 -4.29 5.23
N CYS A 94 5.49 -3.03 4.89
CA CYS A 94 4.31 -2.62 4.15
C CYS A 94 4.17 -3.45 2.85
N ALA A 95 5.23 -3.57 2.07
CA ALA A 95 5.23 -4.34 0.82
C ALA A 95 5.03 -5.86 1.05
N VAL A 96 5.58 -6.43 2.14
CA VAL A 96 5.33 -7.83 2.54
C VAL A 96 3.84 -8.03 2.83
N ILE A 97 3.26 -7.22 3.72
CA ILE A 97 1.86 -7.34 4.11
C ILE A 97 0.93 -7.06 2.93
N ALA A 98 1.30 -6.12 2.05
CA ALA A 98 0.53 -5.86 0.85
C ALA A 98 0.46 -7.05 -0.09
N ASN A 99 1.59 -7.75 -0.30
CA ASN A 99 1.63 -8.98 -1.08
C ASN A 99 0.81 -10.10 -0.42
N VAL A 100 0.80 -10.19 0.91
CA VAL A 100 -0.09 -11.13 1.64
C VAL A 100 -1.56 -10.81 1.36
N SER A 101 -1.95 -9.53 1.42
CA SER A 101 -3.33 -9.09 1.15
C SER A 101 -3.81 -9.45 -0.26
N TYR A 102 -2.90 -9.39 -1.25
CA TYR A 102 -3.18 -9.78 -2.63
C TYR A 102 -3.42 -11.28 -2.78
N LEU A 103 -2.70 -12.10 -2.04
CA LEU A 103 -2.96 -13.54 -2.03
C LEU A 103 -4.32 -13.84 -1.38
N VAL A 104 -4.58 -13.27 -0.20
CA VAL A 104 -5.85 -13.45 0.53
C VAL A 104 -7.06 -13.05 -0.33
N ILE A 105 -7.03 -11.86 -0.93
CA ILE A 105 -8.17 -11.35 -1.71
C ILE A 105 -8.41 -12.13 -3.00
N VAL A 106 -7.37 -12.72 -3.62
CA VAL A 106 -7.52 -13.61 -4.79
C VAL A 106 -8.31 -14.85 -4.40
N PHE A 107 -7.99 -15.46 -3.26
CA PHE A 107 -8.72 -16.63 -2.78
C PHE A 107 -10.10 -16.28 -2.23
N SER A 108 -10.29 -15.09 -1.65
CA SER A 108 -11.62 -14.58 -1.33
C SER A 108 -12.48 -14.40 -2.59
N ALA A 109 -11.91 -13.86 -3.68
CA ALA A 109 -12.61 -13.74 -4.95
C ALA A 109 -12.92 -15.10 -5.60
N LEU A 110 -12.00 -16.07 -5.51
CA LEU A 110 -12.26 -17.45 -5.98
C LEU A 110 -13.41 -18.12 -5.23
N SER A 111 -13.62 -17.76 -3.96
CA SER A 111 -14.70 -18.31 -3.17
C SER A 111 -16.09 -18.02 -3.77
N PHE A 112 -16.26 -16.95 -4.57
CA PHE A 112 -17.54 -16.66 -5.22
C PHE A 112 -17.96 -17.76 -6.22
N PHE A 113 -16.99 -18.55 -6.72
CA PHE A 113 -17.25 -19.66 -7.63
C PHE A 113 -17.32 -21.02 -6.93
N THR A 114 -16.72 -21.15 -5.74
CA THR A 114 -16.54 -22.44 -5.07
C THR A 114 -17.38 -22.62 -3.82
N ASP A 115 -17.64 -21.54 -3.09
CA ASP A 115 -18.30 -21.61 -1.80
C ASP A 115 -19.81 -21.57 -1.98
N THR A 116 -20.49 -22.39 -1.20
CA THR A 116 -21.96 -22.45 -1.11
C THR A 116 -22.35 -22.36 0.37
N PRO A 117 -23.62 -22.06 0.72
CA PRO A 117 -24.05 -21.98 2.12
C PRO A 117 -23.69 -23.23 2.94
N ASP A 118 -23.69 -24.41 2.31
CA ASP A 118 -23.40 -25.69 2.97
C ASP A 118 -21.91 -26.07 2.96
N ARG A 119 -21.08 -25.37 2.18
CA ARG A 119 -19.66 -25.70 2.01
C ARG A 119 -18.81 -24.47 1.75
N VAL A 120 -18.00 -24.11 2.75
CA VAL A 120 -17.00 -23.04 2.66
C VAL A 120 -15.64 -23.68 2.37
N ILE A 121 -15.08 -23.43 1.19
CA ILE A 121 -13.75 -23.93 0.79
C ILE A 121 -12.71 -22.84 1.01
N PHE A 122 -12.93 -21.64 0.45
CA PHE A 122 -11.95 -20.56 0.53
C PHE A 122 -12.30 -19.51 1.58
N GLY A 123 -13.59 -19.33 1.91
CA GLY A 123 -14.04 -18.30 2.85
C GLY A 123 -13.53 -16.93 2.44
N ASP A 124 -13.24 -16.05 3.41
CA ASP A 124 -12.63 -14.73 3.18
C ASP A 124 -11.17 -14.77 2.67
N GLY A 125 -10.75 -15.90 2.12
CA GLY A 125 -9.37 -16.15 1.71
C GLY A 125 -8.44 -16.44 2.88
N ASN A 126 -8.97 -16.80 4.05
CA ASN A 126 -8.24 -17.09 5.30
C ASN A 126 -8.36 -18.55 5.77
N THR A 127 -9.11 -19.39 5.05
CA THR A 127 -9.19 -20.83 5.32
C THR A 127 -7.87 -21.55 5.05
N TRP A 128 -7.66 -22.74 5.63
CA TRP A 128 -6.43 -23.50 5.39
C TRP A 128 -6.24 -23.88 3.91
N GLN A 129 -7.34 -24.12 3.16
CA GLN A 129 -7.30 -24.38 1.72
C GLN A 129 -6.88 -23.14 0.95
N ALA A 130 -7.41 -21.96 1.30
CA ALA A 130 -7.00 -20.69 0.73
C ALA A 130 -5.51 -20.42 1.01
N MET A 131 -5.04 -20.69 2.22
CA MET A 131 -3.62 -20.54 2.60
C MET A 131 -2.72 -21.50 1.82
N LEU A 132 -3.12 -22.75 1.63
CA LEU A 132 -2.37 -23.70 0.81
C LEU A 132 -2.27 -23.22 -0.65
N GLY A 133 -3.39 -22.77 -1.23
CA GLY A 133 -3.42 -22.23 -2.58
C GLY A 133 -2.57 -20.95 -2.72
N ALA A 134 -2.65 -20.05 -1.74
CA ALA A 134 -1.85 -18.83 -1.65
C ALA A 134 -0.35 -19.15 -1.57
N SER A 135 0.03 -20.14 -0.77
CA SER A 135 1.41 -20.63 -0.69
C SER A 135 1.90 -21.21 -2.01
N VAL A 136 1.09 -22.01 -2.70
CA VAL A 136 1.45 -22.53 -4.03
C VAL A 136 1.68 -21.37 -5.00
N LEU A 137 0.77 -20.40 -5.06
CA LEU A 137 0.89 -19.22 -5.93
C LEU A 137 2.13 -18.38 -5.58
N LEU A 138 2.41 -18.16 -4.30
CA LEU A 138 3.60 -17.47 -3.79
C LEU A 138 4.89 -18.11 -4.31
N TRP A 139 5.02 -19.43 -4.18
CA TRP A 139 6.23 -20.13 -4.60
C TRP A 139 6.34 -20.23 -6.12
N LEU A 140 5.24 -20.34 -6.85
CA LEU A 140 5.25 -20.27 -8.32
C LEU A 140 5.80 -18.91 -8.79
N VAL A 141 5.30 -17.81 -8.22
CA VAL A 141 5.79 -16.46 -8.53
C VAL A 141 7.24 -16.28 -8.08
N HIS A 142 7.63 -16.82 -6.92
CA HIS A 142 9.01 -16.81 -6.45
C HIS A 142 9.98 -17.39 -7.49
N TRP A 143 9.70 -18.60 -7.99
CA TRP A 143 10.55 -19.26 -8.98
C TRP A 143 10.55 -18.54 -10.33
N LEU A 144 9.42 -17.95 -10.72
CA LEU A 144 9.33 -17.13 -11.91
C LEU A 144 10.25 -15.90 -11.80
N VAL A 145 10.20 -15.17 -10.68
CA VAL A 145 11.05 -13.99 -10.45
C VAL A 145 12.53 -14.37 -10.43
N LEU A 146 12.90 -15.53 -9.86
CA LEU A 146 14.28 -16.03 -9.88
C LEU A 146 14.81 -16.34 -11.29
N ARG A 147 13.94 -16.72 -12.23
CA ARG A 147 14.32 -16.99 -13.63
C ARG A 147 14.56 -15.73 -14.47
N GLY A 148 14.23 -14.55 -13.94
CA GLY A 148 14.46 -13.27 -14.59
C GLY A 148 13.18 -12.54 -14.98
N VAL A 149 13.28 -11.20 -15.00
CA VAL A 149 12.13 -10.26 -14.96
C VAL A 149 11.54 -9.95 -16.34
N GLN A 150 12.12 -10.46 -17.44
CA GLN A 150 11.75 -10.01 -18.79
C GLN A 150 10.31 -10.33 -19.22
N THR A 151 9.63 -11.27 -18.55
CA THR A 151 8.23 -11.65 -18.82
C THR A 151 7.20 -10.78 -18.08
N ALA A 152 7.60 -9.93 -17.12
CA ALA A 152 6.67 -9.24 -16.21
C ALA A 152 5.94 -8.04 -16.84
N ALA A 153 6.55 -7.37 -17.83
CA ALA A 153 6.00 -6.13 -18.38
C ALA A 153 4.71 -6.34 -19.21
N SER A 154 4.64 -7.40 -20.01
CA SER A 154 3.45 -7.75 -20.82
C SER A 154 2.30 -8.24 -19.93
N ILE A 155 2.60 -9.05 -18.91
CA ILE A 155 1.63 -9.53 -17.92
C ILE A 155 1.00 -8.34 -17.18
N ASN A 156 1.81 -7.37 -16.75
CA ASN A 156 1.30 -6.20 -16.05
C ASN A 156 0.40 -5.32 -16.94
N LEU A 157 0.69 -5.20 -18.24
CA LEU A 157 -0.16 -4.46 -19.17
C LEU A 157 -1.52 -5.14 -19.35
N MET A 158 -1.54 -6.47 -19.52
CA MET A 158 -2.78 -7.25 -19.59
C MET A 158 -3.58 -7.15 -18.29
N ALA A 159 -2.92 -7.23 -17.13
CA ALA A 159 -3.56 -7.06 -15.83
C ALA A 159 -4.13 -5.64 -15.64
N THR A 160 -3.46 -4.62 -16.18
CA THR A 160 -3.93 -3.24 -16.14
C THR A 160 -5.20 -3.05 -16.98
N LEU A 161 -5.24 -3.62 -18.18
CA LEU A 161 -6.46 -3.61 -19.00
C LEU A 161 -7.58 -4.43 -18.34
N GLY A 162 -7.23 -5.60 -17.78
CA GLY A 162 -8.14 -6.51 -17.11
C GLY A 162 -8.86 -5.91 -15.91
N LYS A 163 -8.26 -4.92 -15.22
CA LYS A 163 -8.92 -4.21 -14.11
C LYS A 163 -9.71 -2.98 -14.52
N LEU A 164 -9.31 -2.29 -15.59
CA LEU A 164 -9.98 -1.05 -16.00
C LEU A 164 -11.36 -1.33 -16.59
N VAL A 165 -11.52 -2.42 -17.34
CA VAL A 165 -12.81 -2.81 -17.93
C VAL A 165 -13.91 -3.05 -16.88
N PRO A 166 -13.74 -3.96 -15.89
CA PRO A 166 -14.77 -4.20 -14.88
C PRO A 166 -15.02 -2.97 -14.01
N LEU A 167 -13.99 -2.17 -13.75
CA LEU A 167 -14.10 -0.95 -12.95
C LEU A 167 -14.90 0.15 -13.67
N LEU A 168 -14.64 0.37 -14.96
CA LEU A 168 -15.40 1.32 -15.77
C LEU A 168 -16.85 0.86 -15.93
N LEU A 169 -17.07 -0.44 -16.18
CA LEU A 169 -18.40 -1.02 -16.24
C LEU A 169 -19.16 -0.80 -14.94
N PHE A 170 -18.53 -1.08 -13.80
CA PHE A 170 -19.12 -0.83 -12.49
C PHE A 170 -19.50 0.64 -12.30
N ILE A 171 -18.61 1.58 -12.62
CA ILE A 171 -18.88 3.02 -12.50
C ILE A 171 -20.09 3.41 -13.35
N VAL A 172 -20.15 2.99 -14.62
CA VAL A 172 -21.27 3.33 -15.51
C VAL A 172 -22.60 2.80 -14.95
N LEU A 173 -22.63 1.54 -14.54
CA LEU A 173 -23.84 0.93 -13.98
C LEU A 173 -24.24 1.55 -12.64
N ALA A 174 -23.27 1.87 -11.78
CA ALA A 174 -23.52 2.53 -10.51
C ALA A 174 -24.04 3.95 -10.70
N VAL A 175 -23.56 4.70 -11.71
CA VAL A 175 -24.15 6.01 -12.10
C VAL A 175 -25.60 5.84 -12.54
N MET A 176 -25.88 4.85 -13.39
CA MET A 176 -27.25 4.60 -13.87
C MET A 176 -28.21 4.18 -12.76
N ALA A 177 -27.71 3.43 -11.77
CA ALA A 177 -28.48 2.96 -10.62
C ALA A 177 -28.46 3.93 -9.43
N PHE A 178 -27.76 5.06 -9.53
CA PHE A 178 -27.56 5.97 -8.40
C PHE A 178 -28.87 6.60 -7.96
N ASN A 179 -29.19 6.44 -6.68
CA ASN A 179 -30.34 7.07 -6.07
C ASN A 179 -29.91 8.09 -5.00
N TYR A 180 -30.22 9.36 -5.23
CA TYR A 180 -29.86 10.45 -4.32
C TYR A 180 -30.54 10.34 -2.95
N ASP A 181 -31.80 9.86 -2.92
CA ASP A 181 -32.53 9.68 -1.66
C ASP A 181 -31.87 8.61 -0.78
N ARG A 182 -31.36 7.53 -1.37
CA ARG A 182 -30.58 6.52 -0.64
C ARG A 182 -29.24 7.08 -0.15
N PHE A 183 -28.55 7.81 -1.00
CA PHE A 183 -27.25 8.41 -0.67
C PHE A 183 -27.31 9.36 0.52
N ARG A 184 -28.41 10.12 0.68
CA ARG A 184 -28.57 11.07 1.81
C ARG A 184 -29.07 10.43 3.10
N VAL A 185 -29.48 9.17 3.09
CA VAL A 185 -29.89 8.48 4.33
C VAL A 185 -28.67 8.35 5.25
N ASP A 186 -28.85 8.74 6.52
CA ASP A 186 -27.78 8.72 7.52
C ASP A 186 -26.51 9.44 7.04
N PHE A 187 -26.67 10.59 6.39
CA PHE A 187 -25.58 11.33 5.73
C PHE A 187 -24.40 11.61 6.68
N SER A 188 -24.68 11.95 7.94
CA SER A 188 -23.69 12.20 8.99
C SER A 188 -23.22 10.93 9.73
N GLY A 189 -23.77 9.75 9.41
CA GLY A 189 -23.39 8.49 10.03
C GLY A 189 -23.80 8.39 11.51
N VAL A 190 -24.94 8.95 11.90
CA VAL A 190 -25.43 8.93 13.30
C VAL A 190 -25.61 7.50 13.79
N THR A 191 -26.01 6.59 12.91
CA THR A 191 -26.20 5.17 13.27
C THR A 191 -24.90 4.44 13.61
N LEU A 192 -23.72 5.01 13.31
CA LEU A 192 -22.42 4.47 13.73
C LEU A 192 -22.11 4.76 15.20
N GLY A 193 -22.89 5.63 15.87
CA GLY A 193 -22.71 5.95 17.28
C GLY A 193 -21.41 6.71 17.60
N GLN A 194 -20.74 7.26 16.58
CA GLN A 194 -19.47 7.97 16.71
C GLN A 194 -19.54 9.35 16.05
N PRO A 195 -18.84 10.36 16.61
CA PRO A 195 -18.84 11.70 16.04
C PRO A 195 -18.22 11.70 14.65
N LEU A 196 -18.66 12.64 13.80
CA LEU A 196 -18.20 12.78 12.41
C LEU A 196 -16.67 12.75 12.29
N TRP A 197 -15.97 13.40 13.23
CA TRP A 197 -14.51 13.45 13.24
C TRP A 197 -13.84 12.09 13.43
N GLU A 198 -14.42 11.22 14.26
CA GLU A 198 -13.92 9.87 14.47
C GLU A 198 -14.07 9.03 13.20
N GLN A 199 -15.22 9.15 12.53
CA GLN A 199 -15.47 8.51 11.23
C GLN A 199 -14.44 8.97 10.18
N VAL A 200 -14.17 10.29 10.10
CA VAL A 200 -13.14 10.83 9.19
C VAL A 200 -11.78 10.21 9.49
N LYS A 201 -11.34 10.14 10.76
CA LYS A 201 -10.06 9.51 11.12
C LYS A 201 -10.00 8.04 10.71
N GLN A 202 -11.07 7.27 10.93
CA GLN A 202 -11.10 5.84 10.61
C GLN A 202 -10.99 5.57 9.10
N THR A 203 -11.48 6.48 8.25
CA THR A 203 -11.28 6.36 6.80
C THR A 203 -9.83 6.55 6.36
N MET A 204 -8.97 7.18 7.17
CA MET A 204 -7.62 7.61 6.75
C MET A 204 -6.68 6.46 6.43
N LEU A 205 -6.72 5.36 7.20
CA LEU A 205 -5.87 4.20 6.92
C LEU A 205 -6.35 3.46 5.66
N ILE A 206 -7.65 3.50 5.37
CA ILE A 206 -8.25 2.90 4.18
C ILE A 206 -7.94 3.73 2.93
N THR A 207 -8.07 5.05 3.00
CA THR A 207 -7.73 5.94 1.89
C THR A 207 -6.22 5.91 1.62
N LEU A 208 -5.39 5.86 2.66
CA LEU A 208 -3.94 5.73 2.52
C LEU A 208 -3.57 4.43 1.81
N TRP A 209 -4.16 3.30 2.25
CA TRP A 209 -3.91 1.97 1.68
C TRP A 209 -4.02 1.95 0.15
N VAL A 210 -5.09 2.54 -0.40
CA VAL A 210 -5.33 2.52 -1.85
C VAL A 210 -4.43 3.47 -2.65
N PHE A 211 -3.69 4.35 -1.97
CA PHE A 211 -2.67 5.20 -2.59
C PHE A 211 -1.24 4.68 -2.43
N ILE A 212 -1.03 3.61 -1.66
CA ILE A 212 0.27 2.96 -1.58
C ILE A 212 0.67 2.48 -2.98
N GLY A 213 1.92 2.75 -3.38
CA GLY A 213 2.39 2.57 -4.75
C GLY A 213 2.47 3.86 -5.58
N VAL A 214 2.10 5.02 -5.02
CA VAL A 214 2.32 6.34 -5.65
C VAL A 214 3.80 6.60 -5.93
N GLU A 215 4.69 6.06 -5.11
CA GLU A 215 6.14 6.08 -5.25
C GLU A 215 6.67 5.25 -6.43
N GLY A 216 5.83 4.40 -7.06
CA GLY A 216 6.24 3.51 -8.15
C GLY A 216 6.97 4.23 -9.29
N ALA A 217 6.55 5.45 -9.63
CA ALA A 217 7.20 6.29 -10.63
C ALA A 217 8.63 6.69 -10.25
N VAL A 218 8.84 6.99 -8.97
CA VAL A 218 10.15 7.38 -8.41
C VAL A 218 11.09 6.18 -8.44
N VAL A 219 10.57 4.99 -8.08
CA VAL A 219 11.34 3.74 -8.08
C VAL A 219 11.82 3.40 -9.50
N VAL A 220 10.98 3.57 -10.52
CA VAL A 220 11.38 3.30 -11.93
C VAL A 220 11.98 4.51 -12.65
N SER A 221 12.27 5.61 -11.95
CA SER A 221 12.70 6.88 -12.56
C SER A 221 13.97 6.76 -13.41
N ALA A 222 14.87 5.81 -13.07
CA ALA A 222 16.07 5.51 -13.86
C ALA A 222 15.76 4.99 -15.27
N ARG A 223 14.58 4.37 -15.48
CA ARG A 223 14.14 3.79 -16.76
C ARG A 223 13.26 4.76 -17.57
N ALA A 224 13.03 5.98 -17.08
CA ALA A 224 12.22 6.99 -17.75
C ALA A 224 12.95 7.63 -18.94
N ARG A 225 12.21 7.96 -20.01
CA ARG A 225 12.74 8.69 -21.18
C ARG A 225 13.20 10.09 -20.79
N GLN A 226 12.43 10.78 -19.95
CA GLN A 226 12.76 12.09 -19.42
C GLN A 226 12.44 12.14 -17.92
N LYS A 227 13.42 12.48 -17.06
CA LYS A 227 13.20 12.56 -15.60
C LYS A 227 12.07 13.54 -15.23
N LYS A 228 11.83 14.58 -16.05
CA LYS A 228 10.72 15.53 -15.83
C LYS A 228 9.32 14.92 -16.00
N ASP A 229 9.20 13.84 -16.76
CA ASP A 229 7.92 13.16 -17.01
C ASP A 229 7.49 12.31 -15.81
N VAL A 230 8.43 11.89 -14.96
CA VAL A 230 8.17 11.05 -13.78
C VAL A 230 7.11 11.70 -12.89
N GLY A 231 7.30 12.95 -12.46
CA GLY A 231 6.30 13.57 -11.58
C GLY A 231 5.03 14.04 -12.28
N ARG A 232 5.07 14.35 -13.59
CA ARG A 232 3.83 14.58 -14.34
C ARG A 232 3.01 13.29 -14.40
N ALA A 233 3.68 12.15 -14.61
CA ALA A 233 3.05 10.85 -14.61
C ALA A 233 2.44 10.51 -13.25
N THR A 234 3.18 10.73 -12.15
CA THR A 234 2.67 10.54 -10.79
C THR A 234 1.43 11.38 -10.54
N LEU A 235 1.46 12.68 -10.84
CA LEU A 235 0.33 13.57 -10.58
C LEU A 235 -0.91 13.16 -11.39
N LEU A 236 -0.75 12.86 -12.68
CA LEU A 236 -1.87 12.40 -13.52
C LEU A 236 -2.45 11.07 -13.00
N ALA A 237 -1.59 10.14 -12.59
CA ALA A 237 -2.02 8.87 -12.03
C ALA A 237 -2.77 9.07 -10.71
N VAL A 238 -2.28 9.94 -9.82
CA VAL A 238 -2.94 10.26 -8.54
C VAL A 238 -4.32 10.86 -8.77
N LEU A 239 -4.45 11.82 -9.68
CA LEU A 239 -5.74 12.45 -10.00
C LEU A 239 -6.72 11.43 -10.60
N ALA A 240 -6.25 10.56 -11.50
CA ALA A 240 -7.08 9.53 -12.09
C ALA A 240 -7.52 8.49 -11.04
N ALA A 241 -6.62 8.03 -10.17
CA ALA A 241 -6.93 7.11 -9.09
C ALA A 241 -7.91 7.73 -8.08
N LEU A 242 -7.68 8.98 -7.67
CA LEU A 242 -8.57 9.71 -6.76
C LEU A 242 -9.98 9.80 -7.33
N LEU A 243 -10.12 10.14 -8.62
CA LEU A 243 -11.42 10.19 -9.29
C LEU A 243 -12.10 8.83 -9.27
N VAL A 244 -11.39 7.77 -9.65
CA VAL A 244 -11.93 6.40 -9.62
C VAL A 244 -12.37 6.02 -8.21
N TYR A 245 -11.55 6.26 -7.19
CA TYR A 245 -11.85 5.91 -5.81
C TYR A 245 -13.06 6.67 -5.25
N LEU A 246 -13.16 7.97 -5.56
CA LEU A 246 -14.32 8.79 -5.24
C LEU A 246 -15.58 8.22 -5.89
N LEU A 247 -15.53 7.91 -7.19
CA LEU A 247 -16.68 7.39 -7.92
C LEU A 247 -17.12 6.05 -7.36
N VAL A 248 -16.22 5.08 -7.20
CA VAL A 248 -16.63 3.75 -6.72
C VAL A 248 -17.15 3.78 -5.29
N THR A 249 -16.63 4.63 -4.41
CA THR A 249 -17.11 4.68 -3.02
C THR A 249 -18.41 5.43 -2.88
N LEU A 250 -18.51 6.63 -3.46
CA LEU A 250 -19.69 7.48 -3.32
C LEU A 250 -20.89 6.94 -4.11
N LEU A 251 -20.66 6.42 -5.32
CA LEU A 251 -21.76 5.84 -6.11
C LEU A 251 -22.33 4.60 -5.42
N SER A 252 -21.51 3.77 -4.79
CA SER A 252 -21.97 2.57 -4.08
C SER A 252 -22.99 2.87 -2.98
N LEU A 253 -22.83 4.00 -2.27
CA LEU A 253 -23.79 4.47 -1.26
C LEU A 253 -25.13 4.93 -1.86
N GLY A 254 -25.17 5.27 -3.15
CA GLY A 254 -26.41 5.54 -3.87
C GLY A 254 -27.06 4.28 -4.45
N VAL A 255 -26.32 3.17 -4.58
CA VAL A 255 -26.84 1.88 -5.07
C VAL A 255 -27.56 1.13 -3.95
N VAL A 256 -26.91 0.98 -2.79
CA VAL A 256 -27.47 0.27 -1.61
C VAL A 256 -27.29 1.10 -0.32
N PRO A 257 -28.11 0.87 0.72
CA PRO A 257 -27.94 1.53 2.02
C PRO A 257 -26.56 1.27 2.64
N ARG A 258 -26.00 2.27 3.35
CA ARG A 258 -24.68 2.18 4.01
C ARG A 258 -24.54 0.94 4.90
N ALA A 259 -25.55 0.63 5.71
CA ALA A 259 -25.51 -0.52 6.62
C ALA A 259 -25.48 -1.86 5.88
N GLU A 260 -26.19 -1.96 4.76
CA GLU A 260 -26.12 -3.14 3.89
C GLU A 260 -24.72 -3.24 3.25
N LEU A 261 -24.20 -2.13 2.71
CA LEU A 261 -22.86 -2.09 2.11
C LEU A 261 -21.78 -2.48 3.12
N ALA A 262 -21.87 -2.00 4.36
CA ALA A 262 -20.95 -2.32 5.46
C ALA A 262 -20.94 -3.83 5.79
N GLY A 263 -22.07 -4.51 5.61
CA GLY A 263 -22.21 -5.95 5.84
C GLY A 263 -21.84 -6.83 4.65
N MET A 264 -21.50 -6.25 3.49
CA MET A 264 -21.08 -7.03 2.32
C MET A 264 -19.72 -7.67 2.53
N ARG A 265 -19.56 -8.88 1.99
CA ARG A 265 -18.29 -9.58 2.01
C ARG A 265 -17.30 -8.98 1.01
N ASN A 266 -16.01 -8.95 1.36
CA ASN A 266 -14.97 -8.46 0.46
C ASN A 266 -14.51 -9.50 -0.57
N PRO A 267 -14.31 -9.14 -1.85
CA PRO A 267 -14.47 -7.80 -2.46
C PRO A 267 -15.94 -7.36 -2.62
N SER A 268 -16.32 -6.27 -1.95
CA SER A 268 -17.69 -5.78 -1.92
C SER A 268 -18.23 -5.31 -3.27
N MET A 269 -17.36 -4.89 -4.18
CA MET A 269 -17.74 -4.56 -5.55
C MET A 269 -18.36 -5.76 -6.28
N ALA A 270 -17.97 -7.00 -5.96
CA ALA A 270 -18.59 -8.19 -6.55
C ALA A 270 -20.07 -8.31 -6.13
N GLY A 271 -20.35 -8.18 -4.83
CA GLY A 271 -21.73 -8.18 -4.32
C GLY A 271 -22.58 -7.03 -4.87
N LEU A 272 -22.01 -5.83 -4.97
CA LEU A 272 -22.68 -4.69 -5.61
C LEU A 272 -22.94 -4.94 -7.09
N MET A 273 -22.01 -5.55 -7.81
CA MET A 273 -22.21 -5.86 -9.23
C MET A 273 -23.31 -6.90 -9.42
N THR A 274 -23.46 -7.86 -8.50
CA THR A 274 -24.60 -8.79 -8.50
C THR A 274 -25.93 -8.06 -8.33
N ARG A 275 -25.98 -6.98 -7.53
CA ARG A 275 -27.18 -6.12 -7.42
C ARG A 275 -27.47 -5.35 -8.72
N LEU A 276 -26.44 -4.99 -9.49
CA LEU A 276 -26.56 -4.17 -10.71
C LEU A 276 -26.85 -5.00 -11.97
N MET A 277 -26.26 -6.19 -12.09
CA MET A 277 -26.32 -7.03 -13.30
C MET A 277 -26.97 -8.41 -13.07
N GLY A 278 -27.36 -8.74 -11.84
CA GLY A 278 -27.80 -10.09 -11.48
C GLY A 278 -26.63 -11.07 -11.34
N HIS A 279 -26.91 -12.36 -11.51
CA HIS A 279 -26.00 -13.49 -11.18
C HIS A 279 -24.65 -13.52 -11.92
N TRP A 280 -24.46 -12.68 -12.94
CA TRP A 280 -23.19 -12.58 -13.66
C TRP A 280 -22.25 -11.50 -13.10
N GLY A 281 -22.77 -10.64 -12.22
CA GLY A 281 -22.05 -9.46 -11.74
C GLY A 281 -20.82 -9.79 -10.89
N ASP A 282 -20.97 -10.72 -9.95
CA ASP A 282 -19.85 -11.24 -9.16
C ASP A 282 -18.78 -11.91 -10.02
N ALA A 283 -19.17 -12.70 -11.02
CA ALA A 283 -18.23 -13.37 -11.92
C ALA A 283 -17.35 -12.37 -12.69
N VAL A 284 -17.94 -11.28 -13.21
CA VAL A 284 -17.23 -10.23 -13.92
C VAL A 284 -16.19 -9.55 -13.02
N ILE A 285 -16.58 -9.20 -11.79
CA ILE A 285 -15.66 -8.57 -10.84
C ILE A 285 -14.60 -9.54 -10.35
N ALA A 286 -14.97 -10.77 -10.00
CA ALA A 286 -14.04 -11.77 -9.46
C ALA A 286 -12.97 -12.14 -10.49
N ILE A 287 -13.32 -12.40 -11.76
CA ILE A 287 -12.36 -12.68 -12.82
C ILE A 287 -11.46 -11.46 -13.07
N GLY A 288 -12.04 -10.27 -13.17
CA GLY A 288 -11.30 -9.02 -13.37
C GLY A 288 -10.31 -8.73 -12.23
N LEU A 289 -10.75 -8.96 -10.99
CA LEU A 289 -9.93 -8.82 -9.79
C LEU A 289 -8.79 -9.85 -9.79
N ILE A 290 -9.06 -11.13 -10.03
CA ILE A 290 -8.03 -12.18 -10.01
C ILE A 290 -6.92 -11.86 -11.02
N ILE A 291 -7.29 -11.52 -12.27
CA ILE A 291 -6.33 -11.15 -13.31
C ILE A 291 -5.52 -9.91 -12.90
N SER A 292 -6.21 -8.89 -12.37
CA SER A 292 -5.60 -7.65 -11.89
C SER A 292 -4.57 -7.89 -10.77
N VAL A 293 -5.01 -8.59 -9.73
CA VAL A 293 -4.26 -8.75 -8.49
C VAL A 293 -3.11 -9.72 -8.70
N CYS A 294 -3.24 -10.77 -9.50
CA CYS A 294 -2.10 -11.64 -9.86
C CYS A 294 -1.00 -10.86 -10.61
N GLY A 295 -1.37 -9.96 -11.53
CA GLY A 295 -0.40 -9.11 -12.23
C GLY A 295 0.26 -8.08 -11.32
N ALA A 296 -0.53 -7.45 -10.44
CA ALA A 296 -0.01 -6.52 -9.43
C ALA A 296 0.92 -7.23 -8.44
N TYR A 297 0.55 -8.44 -8.00
CA TYR A 297 1.31 -9.27 -7.08
C TYR A 297 2.71 -9.62 -7.60
N LEU A 298 2.82 -9.99 -8.88
CA LEU A 298 4.12 -10.20 -9.51
C LEU A 298 4.99 -8.92 -9.46
N SER A 299 4.41 -7.78 -9.82
CA SER A 299 5.13 -6.49 -9.87
C SER A 299 5.56 -6.04 -8.47
N TRP A 300 4.68 -6.16 -7.49
CA TRP A 300 4.94 -5.82 -6.09
C TRP A 300 5.93 -6.78 -5.42
N THR A 301 5.94 -8.06 -5.79
CA THR A 301 6.95 -9.02 -5.32
C THR A 301 8.35 -8.60 -5.78
N ILE A 302 8.49 -8.17 -7.04
CA ILE A 302 9.76 -7.66 -7.56
C ILE A 302 10.19 -6.40 -6.79
N MET A 303 9.30 -5.42 -6.65
CA MET A 303 9.59 -4.18 -5.91
C MET A 303 9.94 -4.44 -4.44
N ALA A 304 9.21 -5.33 -3.77
CA ALA A 304 9.48 -5.69 -2.38
C ALA A 304 10.86 -6.30 -2.20
N ALA A 305 11.33 -7.11 -3.16
CA ALA A 305 12.67 -7.69 -3.13
C ALA A 305 13.80 -6.69 -3.45
N GLU A 306 13.52 -5.58 -4.13
CA GLU A 306 14.54 -4.54 -4.40
C GLU A 306 14.91 -3.74 -3.14
N VAL A 307 13.96 -3.56 -2.21
CA VAL A 307 14.16 -2.69 -1.04
C VAL A 307 15.25 -3.23 -0.11
N PRO A 308 15.21 -4.50 0.36
CA PRO A 308 16.29 -5.03 1.18
C PRO A 308 17.61 -5.18 0.42
N LEU A 309 17.58 -5.41 -0.90
CA LEU A 309 18.78 -5.43 -1.73
C LEU A 309 19.50 -4.08 -1.66
N ILE A 310 18.79 -2.99 -1.94
CA ILE A 310 19.36 -1.63 -1.91
C ILE A 310 19.79 -1.27 -0.48
N ALA A 311 18.94 -1.56 0.52
CA ALA A 311 19.28 -1.31 1.92
C ALA A 311 20.55 -2.08 2.35
N ALA A 312 20.75 -3.30 1.86
CA ALA A 312 21.94 -4.10 2.14
C ALA A 312 23.19 -3.56 1.42
N GLN A 313 23.05 -3.12 0.17
CA GLN A 313 24.14 -2.48 -0.59
C GLN A 313 24.64 -1.21 0.10
N GLN A 314 23.72 -0.45 0.72
CA GLN A 314 24.08 0.75 1.44
C GLN A 314 24.42 0.51 2.94
N GLY A 315 24.52 -0.74 3.39
CA GLY A 315 24.99 -1.10 4.74
C GLY A 315 23.95 -1.07 5.86
N ALA A 316 22.66 -0.92 5.53
CA ALA A 316 21.56 -0.94 6.50
C ALA A 316 21.04 -2.37 6.79
N PHE A 317 21.23 -3.32 5.87
CA PHE A 317 20.90 -4.75 6.02
C PHE A 317 22.15 -5.65 5.94
N PRO A 318 22.08 -6.92 6.38
CA PRO A 318 23.21 -7.84 6.30
C PRO A 318 23.68 -8.07 4.86
N ARG A 319 25.00 -8.22 4.67
CA ARG A 319 25.62 -8.38 3.33
C ARG A 319 25.10 -9.59 2.54
N SER A 320 24.64 -10.64 3.22
CA SER A 320 24.07 -11.82 2.59
C SER A 320 22.83 -11.49 1.75
N ILE A 321 22.06 -10.47 2.13
CA ILE A 321 20.84 -10.03 1.46
C ILE A 321 21.13 -9.33 0.13
N ALA A 322 22.34 -8.77 -0.04
CA ALA A 322 22.74 -8.11 -1.29
C ALA A 322 23.09 -9.08 -2.44
N ARG A 323 22.98 -10.40 -2.24
CA ARG A 323 23.33 -11.41 -3.25
C ARG A 323 22.29 -11.50 -4.35
N GLN A 324 22.75 -11.40 -5.59
CA GLN A 324 21.97 -11.63 -6.81
C GLN A 324 22.33 -12.99 -7.44
N ASN A 325 21.41 -13.55 -8.22
CA ASN A 325 21.66 -14.78 -8.97
C ASN A 325 22.25 -14.51 -10.38
N ARG A 326 22.46 -15.58 -11.15
CA ARG A 326 22.97 -15.51 -12.54
C ARG A 326 22.10 -14.70 -13.51
N HIS A 327 20.83 -14.49 -13.19
CA HIS A 327 19.90 -13.69 -13.98
C HIS A 327 19.77 -12.24 -13.46
N ASN A 328 20.70 -11.80 -12.59
CA ASN A 328 20.66 -10.52 -11.88
C ASN A 328 19.42 -10.30 -11.01
N ALA A 329 18.67 -11.36 -10.68
CA ALA A 329 17.53 -11.25 -9.77
C ALA A 329 18.03 -11.17 -8.31
N PRO A 330 17.38 -10.37 -7.43
CA PRO A 330 17.77 -10.18 -6.03
C PRO A 330 17.45 -11.41 -5.15
N ALA A 331 18.11 -12.54 -5.41
CA ALA A 331 17.75 -13.84 -4.88
C ALA A 331 17.65 -13.88 -3.34
N ALA A 332 18.67 -13.40 -2.62
CA ALA A 332 18.65 -13.48 -1.15
C ALA A 332 17.56 -12.59 -0.54
N SER A 333 17.34 -11.41 -1.11
CA SER A 333 16.26 -10.50 -0.71
C SER A 333 14.87 -11.05 -1.04
N LEU A 334 14.72 -11.74 -2.17
CA LEU A 334 13.48 -12.41 -2.55
C LEU A 334 13.16 -13.58 -1.62
N TRP A 335 14.16 -14.36 -1.21
CA TRP A 335 13.97 -15.41 -0.19
C TRP A 335 13.53 -14.84 1.15
N LEU A 336 14.15 -13.74 1.59
CA LEU A 336 13.72 -13.04 2.80
C LEU A 336 12.27 -12.56 2.68
N THR A 337 11.93 -11.88 1.58
CA THR A 337 10.61 -11.30 1.35
C THR A 337 9.53 -12.36 1.26
N ASN A 338 9.70 -13.39 0.42
CA ASN A 338 8.69 -14.43 0.24
C ASN A 338 8.64 -15.39 1.43
N GLY A 339 9.75 -15.58 2.14
CA GLY A 339 9.75 -16.27 3.44
C GLY A 339 8.91 -15.53 4.48
N SER A 340 9.03 -14.20 4.56
CA SER A 340 8.18 -13.37 5.42
C SER A 340 6.70 -13.40 4.99
N ILE A 341 6.40 -13.35 3.69
CA ILE A 341 5.02 -13.52 3.19
C ILE A 341 4.45 -14.88 3.59
N GLN A 342 5.21 -15.97 3.41
CA GLN A 342 4.79 -17.32 3.80
C GLN A 342 4.53 -17.42 5.31
N PHE A 343 5.41 -16.82 6.12
CA PHE A 343 5.22 -16.76 7.56
C PHE A 343 3.91 -16.01 7.93
N CYS A 344 3.64 -14.87 7.30
CA CYS A 344 2.39 -14.14 7.48
C CYS A 344 1.15 -14.94 7.06
N LEU A 345 1.20 -15.71 5.97
CA LEU A 345 0.10 -16.61 5.58
C LEU A 345 -0.17 -17.67 6.66
N ILE A 346 0.88 -18.27 7.23
CA ILE A 346 0.73 -19.22 8.35
C ILE A 346 0.11 -18.53 9.56
N LEU A 347 0.53 -17.30 9.89
CA LEU A 347 -0.07 -16.54 10.98
C LEU A 347 -1.57 -16.29 10.74
N ILE A 348 -1.96 -15.89 9.53
CA ILE A 348 -3.37 -15.70 9.17
C ILE A 348 -4.18 -16.98 9.36
N ALA A 349 -3.63 -18.13 8.93
CA ALA A 349 -4.27 -19.43 9.09
C ALA A 349 -4.57 -19.76 10.57
N VAL A 350 -3.73 -19.28 11.49
CA VAL A 350 -3.82 -19.53 12.92
C VAL A 350 -4.67 -18.47 13.63
N THR A 351 -4.54 -17.20 13.26
CA THR A 351 -5.22 -16.08 13.92
C THR A 351 -6.60 -15.78 13.35
N GLY A 352 -6.91 -16.29 12.15
CA GLY A 352 -8.14 -15.97 11.42
C GLY A 352 -8.17 -14.53 10.89
N ALA A 353 -7.04 -13.82 10.91
CA ALA A 353 -6.95 -12.43 10.46
C ALA A 353 -7.46 -12.27 9.02
N ASP A 354 -8.22 -11.20 8.78
CA ASP A 354 -8.84 -10.94 7.49
C ASP A 354 -8.07 -9.91 6.65
N TYR A 355 -8.63 -9.57 5.49
CA TYR A 355 -8.07 -8.55 4.60
C TYR A 355 -7.95 -7.17 5.27
N ASN A 356 -8.86 -6.80 6.16
CA ASN A 356 -8.88 -5.49 6.81
C ASN A 356 -7.78 -5.37 7.89
N ASN A 357 -7.46 -6.47 8.58
CA ASN A 357 -6.29 -6.53 9.46
C ASN A 357 -5.00 -6.25 8.67
N LEU A 358 -4.85 -6.85 7.49
CA LEU A 358 -3.66 -6.65 6.64
C LEU A 358 -3.56 -5.23 6.11
N LEU A 359 -4.68 -4.66 5.65
CA LEU A 359 -4.77 -3.27 5.23
C LEU A 359 -4.24 -2.34 6.34
N THR A 360 -4.73 -2.54 7.56
CA THR A 360 -4.36 -1.73 8.72
C THR A 360 -2.85 -1.77 8.98
N ILE A 361 -2.28 -2.98 9.08
CA ILE A 361 -0.84 -3.16 9.32
C ILE A 361 -0.02 -2.51 8.21
N ALA A 362 -0.38 -2.72 6.94
CA ALA A 362 0.37 -2.17 5.83
C ALA A 362 0.31 -0.64 5.79
N SER A 363 -0.86 -0.06 6.04
CA SER A 363 -1.05 1.39 6.13
C SER A 363 -0.26 2.02 7.26
N GLU A 364 -0.10 1.35 8.40
CA GLU A 364 0.72 1.86 9.49
C GLU A 364 2.21 1.89 9.15
N MET A 365 2.70 0.81 8.52
CA MET A 365 4.12 0.65 8.21
C MET A 365 4.63 1.68 7.18
N ILE A 366 3.74 2.25 6.35
CA ILE A 366 4.09 3.27 5.35
C ILE A 366 4.12 4.71 5.91
N LEU A 367 3.53 4.95 7.09
CA LEU A 367 3.35 6.30 7.65
C LEU A 367 4.67 7.03 7.84
N VAL A 368 5.63 6.37 8.50
CA VAL A 368 6.95 6.94 8.80
C VAL A 368 7.70 7.27 7.49
N PRO A 369 7.83 6.35 6.52
CA PRO A 369 8.40 6.68 5.21
C PRO A 369 7.79 7.91 4.55
N TYR A 370 6.46 8.02 4.50
CA TYR A 370 5.77 9.14 3.83
C TYR A 370 5.94 10.47 4.55
N LEU A 371 5.89 10.49 5.88
CA LEU A 371 6.19 11.69 6.67
C LEU A 371 7.60 12.20 6.38
N LEU A 372 8.58 11.29 6.33
CA LEU A 372 9.98 11.65 6.12
C LEU A 372 10.25 12.27 4.75
N VAL A 373 9.46 11.93 3.72
CA VAL A 373 9.53 12.57 2.40
C VAL A 373 9.22 14.08 2.50
N GLY A 374 8.12 14.43 3.17
CA GLY A 374 7.73 15.84 3.37
C GLY A 374 8.77 16.61 4.18
N LEU A 375 9.20 16.03 5.31
CA LEU A 375 10.20 16.65 6.18
C LEU A 375 11.55 16.83 5.47
N TYR A 376 11.95 15.87 4.63
CA TYR A 376 13.17 15.96 3.87
C TYR A 376 13.10 17.08 2.82
N LEU A 377 11.97 17.24 2.13
CA LEU A 377 11.80 18.36 1.19
C LEU A 377 11.94 19.71 1.89
N ILE A 378 11.29 19.89 3.05
CA ILE A 378 11.46 21.10 3.88
C ILE A 378 12.94 21.33 4.16
N LYS A 379 13.66 20.30 4.60
CA LYS A 379 15.10 20.39 4.92
C LYS A 379 15.93 20.79 3.70
N VAL A 380 15.64 20.25 2.52
CA VAL A 380 16.35 20.55 1.27
C VAL A 380 16.14 22.00 0.84
N VAL A 381 14.91 22.52 0.93
CA VAL A 381 14.57 23.86 0.42
C VAL A 381 14.69 24.97 1.46
N ARG A 382 14.93 24.65 2.72
CA ARG A 382 15.17 25.63 3.78
C ARG A 382 16.36 26.51 3.43
N GLY A 383 16.17 27.82 3.46
CA GLY A 383 17.19 28.80 3.06
C GLY A 383 17.36 28.97 1.55
N GLN A 384 16.62 28.21 0.72
CA GLN A 384 16.49 28.49 -0.71
C GLN A 384 15.24 29.35 -0.92
N HIS A 385 15.31 30.42 -1.71
CA HIS A 385 14.16 31.28 -2.05
C HIS A 385 13.12 30.55 -2.96
N LYS A 386 12.57 29.43 -2.48
CA LYS A 386 11.61 28.55 -3.18
C LYS A 386 10.34 28.36 -2.34
N PRO A 387 9.49 29.40 -2.23
CA PRO A 387 8.33 29.38 -1.32
C PRO A 387 7.31 28.29 -1.66
N LEU A 388 7.09 28.02 -2.95
CA LEU A 388 6.16 26.95 -3.38
C LEU A 388 6.64 25.56 -2.94
N ALA A 389 7.93 25.26 -3.07
CA ALA A 389 8.49 23.98 -2.66
C ALA A 389 8.44 23.80 -1.12
N MET A 390 8.63 24.90 -0.38
CA MET A 390 8.45 24.92 1.08
C MET A 390 6.99 24.62 1.46
N ALA A 391 6.03 25.29 0.82
CA ALA A 391 4.60 25.05 1.06
C ALA A 391 4.21 23.59 0.76
N ILE A 392 4.74 23.00 -0.32
CA ILE A 392 4.52 21.59 -0.66
C ILE A 392 5.10 20.66 0.41
N GLY A 393 6.33 20.92 0.87
CA GLY A 393 6.95 20.15 1.94
C GLY A 393 6.17 20.23 3.26
N LEU A 394 5.67 21.42 3.61
CA LEU A 394 4.80 21.63 4.78
C LEU A 394 3.48 20.89 4.66
N GLY A 395 2.80 20.98 3.51
CA GLY A 395 1.55 20.26 3.25
C GLY A 395 1.72 18.74 3.35
N ALA A 396 2.77 18.19 2.74
CA ALA A 396 3.08 16.76 2.82
C ALA A 396 3.42 16.31 4.26
N SER A 397 4.17 17.12 5.01
CA SER A 397 4.52 16.83 6.39
C SER A 397 3.30 16.90 7.32
N LEU A 398 2.44 17.90 7.13
CA LEU A 398 1.19 18.04 7.87
C LEU A 398 0.26 16.86 7.63
N TYR A 399 0.16 16.40 6.37
CA TYR A 399 -0.57 15.19 6.04
C TYR A 399 0.02 13.94 6.71
N GLY A 400 1.34 13.77 6.70
CA GLY A 400 1.99 12.65 7.41
C GLY A 400 1.75 12.66 8.92
N ILE A 401 1.80 13.84 9.55
CA ILE A 401 1.48 14.02 10.99
C ILE A 401 0.01 13.71 11.25
N TRP A 402 -0.88 14.18 10.38
CA TRP A 402 -2.30 13.89 10.44
C TRP A 402 -2.58 12.40 10.39
N LEU A 403 -1.95 11.66 9.48
CA LEU A 403 -2.12 10.22 9.38
C LEU A 403 -1.60 9.47 10.63
N LEU A 404 -0.49 9.89 11.22
CA LEU A 404 -0.01 9.34 12.49
C LEU A 404 -1.01 9.57 13.63
N TYR A 405 -1.61 10.74 13.69
CA TYR A 405 -2.66 11.04 14.65
C TYR A 405 -3.93 10.20 14.40
N ALA A 406 -4.36 10.09 13.14
CA ALA A 406 -5.53 9.33 12.74
C ALA A 406 -5.37 7.82 12.98
N SER A 407 -4.13 7.30 12.86
CA SER A 407 -3.80 5.92 13.20
C SER A 407 -4.16 5.58 14.64
N GLY A 408 -4.02 6.50 15.59
CA GLY A 408 -4.34 6.25 17.00
C GLY A 408 -3.27 5.42 17.74
N PRO A 409 -3.31 5.43 19.09
CA PRO A 409 -2.24 4.90 19.92
C PRO A 409 -2.05 3.38 19.79
N LEU A 410 -3.13 2.61 19.71
CA LEU A 410 -3.07 1.14 19.65
C LEU A 410 -2.32 0.66 18.39
N HIS A 411 -2.63 1.26 17.25
CA HIS A 411 -1.99 1.02 15.96
C HIS A 411 -0.52 1.45 15.97
N LEU A 412 -0.21 2.62 16.54
CA LEU A 412 1.20 3.03 16.70
C LEU A 412 2.00 2.07 17.60
N MET A 413 1.36 1.46 18.60
CA MET A 413 2.00 0.44 19.45
C MET A 413 2.24 -0.86 18.68
N MET A 414 1.30 -1.29 17.83
CA MET A 414 1.53 -2.40 16.90
C MET A 414 2.74 -2.12 15.99
N SER A 415 2.85 -0.88 15.51
CA SER A 415 4.02 -0.47 14.73
C SER A 415 5.34 -0.65 15.50
N VAL A 416 5.40 -0.24 16.77
CA VAL A 416 6.59 -0.42 17.63
C VAL A 416 6.99 -1.90 17.72
N VAL A 417 6.02 -2.80 17.90
CA VAL A 417 6.28 -4.25 17.94
C VAL A 417 6.91 -4.72 16.62
N LEU A 418 6.39 -4.26 15.48
CA LEU A 418 6.88 -4.64 14.15
C LEU A 418 8.24 -4.02 13.78
N TYR A 419 8.57 -2.84 14.31
CA TYR A 419 9.89 -2.22 14.13
C TYR A 419 10.99 -2.91 14.96
N THR A 420 10.65 -3.51 16.09
CA THR A 420 11.64 -4.05 17.04
C THR A 420 12.52 -5.18 16.46
N PRO A 421 11.98 -6.22 15.78
CA PRO A 421 12.80 -7.21 15.07
C PRO A 421 13.73 -6.59 14.03
N GLY A 422 13.28 -5.52 13.36
CA GLY A 422 14.08 -4.75 12.42
C GLY A 422 15.30 -4.11 13.09
N LEU A 423 15.12 -3.50 14.26
CA LEU A 423 16.23 -2.91 15.00
C LEU A 423 17.29 -3.94 15.39
N LEU A 424 16.89 -5.17 15.74
CA LEU A 424 17.83 -6.27 16.00
C LEU A 424 18.62 -6.64 14.72
N LEU A 425 17.93 -6.72 13.58
CA LEU A 425 18.59 -6.95 12.28
C LEU A 425 19.56 -5.82 11.92
N PHE A 426 19.19 -4.56 12.18
CA PHE A 426 20.04 -3.40 11.96
C PHE A 426 21.31 -3.44 12.81
N LEU A 427 21.18 -3.75 14.10
CA LEU A 427 22.33 -3.93 15.00
C LEU A 427 23.25 -5.06 14.52
N PHE A 428 22.67 -6.18 14.08
CA PHE A 428 23.43 -7.30 13.53
C PHE A 428 24.15 -6.92 12.23
N ALA A 429 23.49 -6.24 11.30
CA ALA A 429 24.07 -5.77 10.05
C ALA A 429 25.29 -4.85 10.28
N ARG A 430 25.20 -3.97 11.28
CA ARG A 430 26.26 -3.02 11.62
C ARG A 430 27.50 -3.65 12.25
N ARG A 431 27.37 -4.81 12.93
CA ARG A 431 28.53 -5.57 13.44
C ARG A 431 29.49 -6.01 12.32
N GLY A 432 29.02 -6.09 11.08
CA GLY A 432 29.82 -6.43 9.89
C GLY A 432 30.73 -5.31 9.34
N GLY A 433 30.93 -4.20 10.07
CA GLY A 433 31.98 -3.21 9.79
C GLY A 433 31.82 -2.37 8.52
N ARG A 434 30.59 -2.21 8.00
CA ARG A 434 30.28 -1.43 6.78
C ARG A 434 29.27 -0.29 7.00
N ALA A 435 28.93 0.00 8.24
CA ALA A 435 28.14 1.20 8.53
C ALA A 435 28.97 2.42 8.09
N ALA A 436 28.40 3.27 7.23
CA ALA A 436 29.09 4.44 6.71
C ALA A 436 29.49 5.45 7.80
N SER A 437 28.77 5.43 8.94
CA SER A 437 28.98 6.31 10.08
C SER A 437 28.66 5.58 11.38
N ALA A 438 29.27 5.99 12.51
CA ALA A 438 28.89 5.51 13.83
C ALA A 438 27.51 6.05 14.23
N LEU A 439 26.74 5.28 15.02
CA LEU A 439 25.46 5.78 15.55
C LEU A 439 25.73 6.93 16.50
N THR A 440 25.03 8.04 16.24
CA THR A 440 25.01 9.21 17.09
C THR A 440 24.32 8.90 18.43
N ALA A 441 24.65 9.66 19.49
CA ALA A 441 24.00 9.54 20.79
C ALA A 441 22.45 9.59 20.70
N PRO A 442 21.82 10.54 19.96
CA PRO A 442 20.37 10.55 19.82
C PRO A 442 19.82 9.30 19.12
N GLU A 443 20.48 8.76 18.10
CA GLU A 443 20.02 7.51 17.46
C GLU A 443 20.04 6.33 18.45
N ARG A 444 21.05 6.24 19.32
CA ARG A 444 21.11 5.19 20.35
C ARG A 444 19.99 5.32 21.37
N ILE A 445 19.67 6.56 21.79
CA ILE A 445 18.56 6.83 22.71
C ILE A 445 17.22 6.44 22.08
N VAL A 446 16.95 6.91 20.85
CA VAL A 446 15.71 6.59 20.14
C VAL A 446 15.54 5.08 19.95
N MET A 447 16.61 4.38 19.56
CA MET A 447 16.58 2.93 19.44
C MET A 447 16.33 2.24 20.77
N GLY A 448 16.96 2.68 21.86
CA GLY A 448 16.71 2.15 23.20
C GLY A 448 15.26 2.35 23.65
N LEU A 449 14.69 3.53 23.38
CA LEU A 449 13.28 3.83 23.66
C LEU A 449 12.33 2.95 22.84
N LEU A 450 12.60 2.74 21.56
CA LEU A 450 11.79 1.86 20.71
C LEU A 450 11.79 0.41 21.21
N ILE A 451 12.96 -0.11 21.60
CA ILE A 451 13.07 -1.46 22.18
C ILE A 451 12.36 -1.54 23.52
N ALA A 452 12.51 -0.53 24.39
CA ALA A 452 11.84 -0.50 25.69
C ALA A 452 10.31 -0.40 25.55
N ALA A 453 9.82 0.35 24.55
CA ALA A 453 8.40 0.49 24.25
C ALA A 453 7.75 -0.80 23.72
N MET A 454 8.54 -1.81 23.32
CA MET A 454 8.03 -3.11 22.89
C MET A 454 7.24 -3.81 24.01
N LEU A 455 7.73 -3.81 25.25
CA LEU A 455 7.10 -4.50 26.38
C LEU A 455 5.68 -3.98 26.69
N PRO A 456 5.45 -2.66 26.89
CA PRO A 456 4.11 -2.14 27.09
C PRO A 456 3.23 -2.31 25.83
N ALA A 457 3.81 -2.24 24.63
CA ALA A 457 3.10 -2.48 23.38
C ALA A 457 2.55 -3.90 23.28
N VAL A 458 3.38 -4.92 23.53
CA VAL A 458 2.94 -6.32 23.52
C VAL A 458 1.88 -6.54 24.59
N TRP A 459 2.10 -6.06 25.82
CA TRP A 459 1.13 -6.24 26.92
C TRP A 459 -0.25 -5.67 26.59
N GLN A 460 -0.32 -4.47 25.99
CA GLN A 460 -1.58 -3.84 25.64
C GLN A 460 -2.27 -4.50 24.44
N LEU A 461 -1.51 -5.09 23.51
CA LEU A 461 -2.06 -5.82 22.36
C LEU A 461 -2.56 -7.24 22.72
N THR A 462 -2.11 -7.80 23.85
CA THR A 462 -2.52 -9.12 24.34
C THR A 462 -3.65 -9.09 25.37
N LYS A 463 -4.07 -7.90 25.79
CA LYS A 463 -5.25 -7.69 26.64
C LYS A 463 -6.49 -7.54 25.78
#